data_AF-A0A6N9U314-F1
#
_entry.id   AF-A0A6N9U314-F1
#
_cell.length_a   1.000
_cell.length_b   1.000
_cell.length_c   1.000
_cell.angle_alpha   90.00
_cell.angle_beta   90.00
_cell.angle_gamma   90.00
#
_symmetry.space_group_name_H-M   'P 1'
#
loop_
_entity.id
_entity.type
_entity.pdbx_description
1 polymer ?
#
loop_
_entity_poly.entity_id
_entity_poly.type
_entity_poly.pdbx_seq_one_letter_code
_entity_poly.pdbx_strand_id
1 'polypeptide(L)'
;TRDRDGAYRGLAPVPEGERAELWARVDALERAVGWGPGLVRFHRDCEARLAALLSGELPVRDLLFPEGRLDTAAAAYRANLISRYNNAAVAGAVRHLVREHQGPGPVRLLEIGAGVGGTSADLVPALEGLPVDYHFTDLSPFFLSEAREAFAARPWVRFGLFDLDQDYRAQGFRPNGADVVVAANVLHNALHAGRMLERVRELTAPGGWLVFVEATRDTARAMTSMEFNDGLTGFTDAREKTGSPFLTRPQWLDLLREAGAETALCLPHEDSALADIGQQVFVARFKPDRAALTTTELRTHLAERLPAPMVPAELQVVDTVPLTANGKVDRARLARLASPAVAGAAVGETGAAPADDLERALAGLWSQVLGVPAVGRHADFFALGGDSLLVARLVGRMREHLPQAAGMGWDDLLRCVLNR
;
A
#
# COMPACT_ATOMS: atom_id res chain seq x y z
N THR A 1 4.72 24.00 28.06
CA THR A 1 3.42 24.52 27.58
C THR A 1 3.45 24.64 26.06
N ARG A 2 2.34 24.37 25.38
CA ARG A 2 2.18 24.63 23.95
C ARG A 2 1.66 26.06 23.78
N ASP A 3 2.36 26.91 23.04
CA ASP A 3 1.93 28.27 22.76
C ASP A 3 0.91 28.33 21.61
N ARG A 4 0.40 29.54 21.32
CA ARG A 4 -0.63 29.75 20.28
C ARG A 4 -0.11 29.49 18.87
N ASP A 5 1.21 29.52 18.68
CA ASP A 5 1.87 29.21 17.41
C ASP A 5 2.17 27.71 17.28
N GLY A 6 1.76 26.92 18.27
CA GLY A 6 1.90 25.47 18.29
C GLY A 6 3.24 24.97 18.82
N ALA A 7 4.15 25.87 19.21
CA ALA A 7 5.48 25.53 19.70
C ALA A 7 5.45 25.16 21.19
N TYR A 8 6.27 24.18 21.57
CA TYR A 8 6.41 23.75 22.96
C TYR A 8 7.55 24.52 23.64
N ARG A 9 7.25 25.18 24.78
CA ARG A 9 8.22 25.89 25.61
C ARG A 9 8.26 25.35 27.03
N GLY A 10 9.40 25.49 27.69
CA GLY A 10 9.59 25.04 29.07
C GLY A 10 9.43 23.53 29.22
N LEU A 11 9.96 22.76 28.27
CA LEU A 11 10.04 21.30 28.38
C LEU A 11 11.03 20.96 29.50
N ALA A 12 10.57 20.19 30.49
CA ALA A 12 11.40 19.64 31.53
C ALA A 12 11.71 18.17 31.22
N PRO A 13 12.93 17.67 31.51
CA PRO A 13 13.21 16.24 31.44
C PRO A 13 12.28 15.48 32.38
N VAL A 14 11.68 14.39 31.90
CA VAL A 14 10.92 13.47 32.76
C VAL A 14 11.91 12.62 33.55
N PRO A 15 11.89 12.65 34.90
CA PRO A 15 12.74 11.81 35.73
C PRO A 15 12.57 10.32 35.43
N GLU A 16 13.64 9.54 35.55
CA GLU A 16 13.62 8.10 35.25
C GLU A 16 12.58 7.34 36.09
N GLY A 17 12.43 7.69 37.37
CA GLY A 17 11.41 7.10 38.24
C GLY A 17 9.98 7.35 37.77
N GLU A 18 9.66 8.60 37.39
CA GLU A 18 8.34 8.96 36.85
C GLU A 18 8.07 8.22 35.52
N ARG A 19 9.09 8.10 34.66
CA ARG A 19 8.99 7.33 33.41
C ARG A 19 8.71 5.85 33.67
N ALA A 20 9.38 5.26 34.66
CA ALA A 20 9.16 3.87 35.05
C ALA A 20 7.74 3.64 35.60
N GLU A 21 7.21 4.57 36.39
CA GLU A 21 5.83 4.54 36.89
C GLU A 21 4.81 4.63 35.75
N LEU A 22 5.04 5.51 34.77
CA LEU A 22 4.20 5.62 33.57
C LEU A 22 4.20 4.30 32.77
N TRP A 23 5.37 3.69 32.57
CA TRP A 23 5.46 2.40 31.87
C TRP A 23 4.81 1.26 32.63
N ALA A 24 4.94 1.22 33.97
CA ALA A 24 4.23 0.25 34.80
C ALA A 24 2.70 0.41 34.68
N ARG A 25 2.21 1.64 34.59
CA ARG A 25 0.79 1.92 34.33
C ARG A 25 0.35 1.45 32.95
N VAL A 26 1.17 1.67 31.91
CA VAL A 26 0.89 1.18 30.55
C VAL A 26 0.84 -0.36 30.55
N ASP A 27 1.78 -1.04 31.20
CA ASP A 27 1.79 -2.51 31.30
C ASP A 27 0.57 -3.07 32.05
N ALA A 28 0.08 -2.35 33.06
CA ALA A 28 -1.14 -2.70 33.76
C ALA A 28 -2.39 -2.53 32.87
N LEU A 29 -2.48 -1.43 32.13
CA LEU A 29 -3.57 -1.18 31.19
C LEU A 29 -3.56 -2.15 30.01
N GLU A 30 -2.39 -2.55 29.52
CA GLU A 30 -2.27 -3.50 28.42
C GLU A 30 -2.95 -4.83 28.73
N ARG A 31 -2.83 -5.32 29.97
CA ARG A 31 -3.51 -6.55 30.41
C ARG A 31 -5.04 -6.44 30.41
N ALA A 32 -5.57 -5.24 30.57
CA ALA A 32 -7.01 -5.00 30.62
C ALA A 32 -7.60 -4.67 29.24
N VAL A 33 -6.88 -3.89 28.42
CA VAL A 33 -7.35 -3.38 27.13
C VAL A 33 -6.98 -4.29 25.97
N GLY A 34 -5.84 -5.00 26.06
CA GLY A 34 -5.33 -5.83 24.98
C GLY A 34 -4.98 -5.01 23.74
N TRP A 35 -4.25 -3.90 23.94
CA TRP A 35 -3.88 -2.99 22.86
C TRP A 35 -2.96 -3.67 21.84
N GLY A 36 -2.04 -4.53 22.29
CA GLY A 36 -1.09 -5.23 21.44
C GLY A 36 0.31 -5.13 22.04
N PRO A 37 0.79 -6.16 22.75
CA PRO A 37 2.02 -6.07 23.53
C PRO A 37 3.27 -5.88 22.66
N GLY A 38 3.25 -6.38 21.41
CA GLY A 38 4.32 -6.15 20.44
C GLY A 38 4.44 -4.68 20.01
N LEU A 39 3.30 -4.01 19.77
CA LEU A 39 3.30 -2.58 19.42
C LEU A 39 3.71 -1.70 20.62
N VAL A 40 3.26 -2.06 21.83
CA VAL A 40 3.69 -1.36 23.05
C VAL A 40 5.20 -1.47 23.25
N ARG A 41 5.77 -2.67 23.03
CA ARG A 41 7.23 -2.89 23.08
C ARG A 41 7.95 -2.07 22.02
N PHE A 42 7.47 -2.07 20.79
CA PHE A 42 8.05 -1.28 19.71
C PHE A 42 8.09 0.22 20.06
N HIS A 43 7.00 0.78 20.58
CA HIS A 43 6.97 2.17 21.03
C HIS A 43 7.97 2.44 22.16
N ARG A 44 8.11 1.51 23.12
CA ARG A 44 9.11 1.61 24.19
C ARG A 44 10.54 1.61 23.64
N ASP A 45 10.82 0.76 22.65
CA ASP A 45 12.11 0.70 21.98
C ASP A 45 12.44 1.98 21.22
N CYS A 46 11.45 2.56 20.52
CA CYS A 46 11.61 3.86 19.86
C CYS A 46 11.87 4.98 20.87
N GLU A 47 11.11 5.04 21.98
CA GLU A 47 11.30 6.07 23.01
C GLU A 47 12.69 5.98 23.63
N ALA A 48 13.16 4.77 23.95
CA ALA A 48 14.49 4.54 24.51
C ALA A 48 15.62 5.00 23.58
N ARG A 49 15.36 5.06 22.26
CA ARG A 49 16.34 5.40 21.21
C ARG A 49 15.98 6.69 20.49
N LEU A 50 15.10 7.51 21.07
CA LEU A 50 14.53 8.68 20.41
C LEU A 50 15.60 9.68 19.96
N ALA A 51 16.68 9.84 20.72
CA ALA A 51 17.80 10.71 20.34
C ALA A 51 18.47 10.25 19.03
N ALA A 52 18.70 8.94 18.86
CA ALA A 52 19.29 8.37 17.65
C ALA A 52 18.32 8.39 16.46
N LEU A 53 17.02 8.23 16.70
CA LEU A 53 15.98 8.43 15.69
C LEU A 53 15.95 9.89 15.21
N LEU A 54 16.00 10.85 16.14
CA LEU A 54 15.99 12.29 15.84
C LEU A 54 17.25 12.77 15.11
N SER A 55 18.41 12.20 15.42
CA SER A 55 19.67 12.53 14.75
C SER A 55 19.81 11.87 13.37
N GLY A 56 18.94 10.89 13.04
CA GLY A 56 19.05 10.07 11.84
C GLY A 56 20.15 9.00 11.91
N GLU A 57 20.79 8.82 13.08
CA GLU A 57 21.79 7.76 13.31
C GLU A 57 21.17 6.36 13.30
N LEU A 58 19.89 6.26 13.65
CA LEU A 58 19.12 5.04 13.64
C LEU A 58 17.89 5.21 12.73
N PRO A 59 17.84 4.54 11.58
CA PRO A 59 16.62 4.44 10.79
C PRO A 59 15.55 3.66 11.56
N VAL A 60 14.30 4.16 11.62
CA VAL A 60 13.22 3.43 12.32
C VAL A 60 12.92 2.08 11.66
N ARG A 61 13.22 1.94 10.36
CA ARG A 61 13.07 0.69 9.62
C ARG A 61 13.87 -0.46 10.24
N ASP A 62 15.02 -0.17 10.86
CA ASP A 62 15.84 -1.19 11.52
C ASP A 62 15.19 -1.69 12.82
N LEU A 63 14.36 -0.86 13.47
CA LEU A 63 13.54 -1.26 14.61
C LEU A 63 12.27 -1.99 14.18
N LEU A 64 11.70 -1.61 13.03
CA LEU A 64 10.46 -2.17 12.50
C LEU A 64 10.68 -3.53 11.81
N PHE A 65 11.84 -3.72 11.19
CA PHE A 65 12.27 -4.92 10.48
C PHE A 65 13.65 -5.40 10.97
N PRO A 66 13.78 -5.77 12.26
CA PRO A 66 15.07 -6.20 12.80
C PRO A 66 15.57 -7.44 12.06
N GLU A 67 16.75 -7.36 11.47
CA GLU A 67 17.33 -8.41 10.61
C GLU A 67 16.40 -8.83 9.44
N GLY A 68 15.56 -7.91 8.96
CA GLY A 68 14.58 -8.17 7.89
C GLY A 68 13.35 -8.97 8.33
N ARG A 69 13.18 -9.27 9.63
CA ARG A 69 12.03 -10.02 10.14
C ARG A 69 10.76 -9.17 10.18
N LEU A 70 9.61 -9.81 9.98
CA LEU A 70 8.31 -9.15 9.91
C LEU A 70 7.55 -9.09 11.24
N ASP A 71 8.02 -9.72 12.33
CA ASP A 71 7.23 -9.88 13.55
C ASP A 71 6.81 -8.53 14.19
N THR A 72 7.76 -7.58 14.26
CA THR A 72 7.51 -6.25 14.80
C THR A 72 6.56 -5.46 13.91
N ALA A 73 6.77 -5.51 12.59
CA ALA A 73 5.88 -4.89 11.62
C ALA A 73 4.47 -5.50 11.66
N ALA A 74 4.33 -6.82 11.79
CA ALA A 74 3.05 -7.49 11.97
C ALA A 74 2.37 -7.08 13.28
N ALA A 75 3.12 -6.90 14.36
CA ALA A 75 2.56 -6.35 15.60
C ALA A 75 2.04 -4.91 15.42
N ALA A 76 2.76 -4.09 14.67
CA ALA A 76 2.43 -2.68 14.42
C ALA A 76 1.26 -2.49 13.45
N TYR A 77 1.13 -3.32 12.41
CA TYR A 77 0.15 -3.13 11.35
C TYR A 77 -1.02 -4.11 11.36
N ARG A 78 -0.96 -5.19 12.15
CA ARG A 78 -1.99 -6.25 12.16
C ARG A 78 -2.49 -6.61 13.55
N ALA A 79 -1.58 -6.92 14.47
CA ALA A 79 -1.97 -7.62 15.70
C ALA A 79 -2.54 -6.70 16.81
N ASN A 80 -2.39 -5.38 16.70
CA ASN A 80 -2.88 -4.44 17.72
C ASN A 80 -4.40 -4.18 17.60
N LEU A 81 -5.01 -3.67 18.67
CA LEU A 81 -6.45 -3.42 18.80
C LEU A 81 -7.02 -2.61 17.64
N ILE A 82 -6.29 -1.59 17.21
CA ILE A 82 -6.74 -0.64 16.18
C ILE A 82 -6.67 -1.26 14.80
N SER A 83 -5.57 -1.93 14.47
CA SER A 83 -5.46 -2.71 13.25
C SER A 83 -6.53 -3.80 13.19
N ARG A 84 -6.75 -4.57 14.26
CA ARG A 84 -7.81 -5.59 14.31
C ARG A 84 -9.20 -4.99 14.05
N TYR A 85 -9.51 -3.85 14.67
CA TYR A 85 -10.77 -3.15 14.48
C TYR A 85 -10.92 -2.65 13.02
N ASN A 86 -9.92 -1.94 12.51
CA ASN A 86 -9.94 -1.38 11.15
C ASN A 86 -10.00 -2.48 10.10
N ASN A 87 -9.19 -3.52 10.23
CA ASN A 87 -9.17 -4.67 9.33
C ASN A 87 -10.52 -5.40 9.33
N ALA A 88 -11.13 -5.60 10.50
CA ALA A 88 -12.46 -6.20 10.58
C ALA A 88 -13.54 -5.33 9.91
N ALA A 89 -13.46 -4.00 10.08
CA ALA A 89 -14.36 -3.07 9.41
C ALA A 89 -14.18 -3.09 7.88
N VAL A 90 -12.94 -3.08 7.39
CA VAL A 90 -12.61 -3.20 5.96
C VAL A 90 -13.11 -4.54 5.41
N ALA A 91 -12.78 -5.65 6.06
CA ALA A 91 -13.21 -6.98 5.64
C ALA A 91 -14.74 -7.12 5.62
N GLY A 92 -15.43 -6.58 6.62
CA GLY A 92 -16.89 -6.54 6.68
C GLY A 92 -17.50 -5.71 5.55
N ALA A 93 -16.99 -4.49 5.33
CA ALA A 93 -17.44 -3.61 4.27
C ALA A 93 -17.22 -4.23 2.89
N VAL A 94 -16.01 -4.67 2.58
CA VAL A 94 -15.66 -5.26 1.27
C VAL A 94 -16.47 -6.54 1.03
N ARG A 95 -16.61 -7.42 2.01
CA ARG A 95 -17.43 -8.63 1.88
C ARG A 95 -18.90 -8.32 1.61
N HIS A 96 -19.45 -7.26 2.22
CA HIS A 96 -20.80 -6.78 1.90
C HIS A 96 -20.87 -6.29 0.46
N LEU A 97 -19.94 -5.43 0.03
CA LEU A 97 -19.88 -4.91 -1.34
C LEU A 97 -19.76 -6.01 -2.39
N VAL A 98 -18.97 -7.06 -2.11
CA VAL A 98 -18.83 -8.22 -3.01
C VAL A 98 -20.14 -8.99 -3.16
N ARG A 99 -20.92 -9.13 -2.07
CA ARG A 99 -22.21 -9.83 -2.09
C ARG A 99 -23.30 -9.04 -2.80
N GLU A 100 -23.26 -7.72 -2.68
CA GLU A 100 -24.22 -6.81 -3.33
C GLU A 100 -23.83 -6.48 -4.78
N HIS A 101 -22.69 -6.98 -5.28
CA HIS A 101 -22.24 -6.69 -6.63
C HIS A 101 -23.18 -7.32 -7.67
N GLN A 102 -23.73 -6.48 -8.54
CA GLN A 102 -24.65 -6.88 -9.62
C GLN A 102 -23.98 -6.91 -11.00
N GLY A 103 -22.70 -6.55 -11.09
CA GLY A 103 -21.95 -6.55 -12.33
C GLY A 103 -21.63 -7.97 -12.81
N PRO A 104 -21.21 -8.12 -14.08
CA PRO A 104 -20.92 -9.41 -14.65
C PRO A 104 -19.57 -9.95 -14.17
N GLY A 105 -19.55 -11.23 -13.78
CA GLY A 105 -18.32 -11.93 -13.41
C GLY A 105 -17.88 -11.68 -11.96
N PRO A 106 -16.63 -12.05 -11.62
CA PRO A 106 -16.09 -11.80 -10.30
C PRO A 106 -15.81 -10.31 -10.07
N VAL A 107 -15.97 -9.89 -8.82
CA VAL A 107 -15.65 -8.52 -8.39
C VAL A 107 -14.15 -8.31 -8.51
N ARG A 108 -13.73 -7.26 -9.23
CA ARG A 108 -12.31 -6.92 -9.42
C ARG A 108 -11.86 -6.03 -8.26
N LEU A 109 -11.12 -6.61 -7.32
CA LEU A 109 -10.54 -5.89 -6.19
C LEU A 109 -9.10 -5.47 -6.51
N LEU A 110 -8.79 -4.19 -6.29
CA LEU A 110 -7.42 -3.69 -6.30
C LEU A 110 -7.04 -3.19 -4.91
N GLU A 111 -6.06 -3.82 -4.27
CA GLU A 111 -5.47 -3.30 -3.04
C GLU A 111 -4.22 -2.51 -3.37
N ILE A 112 -4.24 -1.19 -3.12
CA ILE A 112 -3.12 -0.29 -3.34
C ILE A 112 -2.27 -0.20 -2.08
N GLY A 113 -0.95 -0.35 -2.22
CA GLY A 113 0.00 -0.14 -1.13
C GLY A 113 -0.23 -1.08 0.05
N ALA A 114 -0.40 -2.36 -0.25
CA ALA A 114 -0.77 -3.38 0.72
C ALA A 114 0.33 -3.68 1.76
N GLY A 115 1.58 -3.29 1.47
CA GLY A 115 2.73 -3.36 2.37
C GLY A 115 2.94 -4.76 2.95
N VAL A 116 3.10 -4.85 4.27
CA VAL A 116 3.25 -6.12 4.99
C VAL A 116 2.00 -7.02 4.96
N GLY A 117 0.95 -6.65 4.23
CA GLY A 117 -0.29 -7.41 4.13
C GLY A 117 -1.12 -7.37 5.42
N GLY A 118 -1.01 -6.28 6.20
CA GLY A 118 -1.71 -6.14 7.48
C GLY A 118 -3.22 -6.28 7.33
N THR A 119 -3.80 -5.57 6.36
CA THR A 119 -5.22 -5.65 6.00
C THR A 119 -5.53 -6.91 5.20
N SER A 120 -4.70 -7.24 4.21
CA SER A 120 -4.86 -8.39 3.32
C SER A 120 -4.92 -9.71 4.08
N ALA A 121 -4.18 -9.84 5.20
CA ALA A 121 -4.17 -11.04 6.02
C ALA A 121 -5.53 -11.40 6.64
N ASP A 122 -6.42 -10.41 6.82
CA ASP A 122 -7.78 -10.62 7.31
C ASP A 122 -8.79 -10.57 6.15
N LEU A 123 -8.57 -9.69 5.17
CA LEU A 123 -9.46 -9.49 4.02
C LEU A 123 -9.45 -10.70 3.07
N VAL A 124 -8.28 -11.20 2.67
CA VAL A 124 -8.16 -12.31 1.72
C VAL A 124 -8.86 -13.57 2.23
N PRO A 125 -8.63 -14.06 3.47
CA PRO A 125 -9.40 -15.19 3.99
C PRO A 125 -10.91 -14.92 4.10
N ALA A 126 -11.32 -13.68 4.38
CA ALA A 126 -12.73 -13.31 4.49
C ALA A 126 -13.49 -13.36 3.15
N LEU A 127 -12.76 -13.34 2.02
CA LEU A 127 -13.28 -13.42 0.66
C LEU A 127 -13.24 -14.84 0.06
N GLU A 128 -12.69 -15.82 0.79
CA GLU A 128 -12.60 -17.19 0.29
C GLU A 128 -13.97 -17.74 -0.11
N GLY A 129 -14.05 -18.32 -1.32
CA GLY A 129 -15.29 -18.86 -1.88
C GLY A 129 -16.26 -17.82 -2.46
N LEU A 130 -15.93 -16.53 -2.43
CA LEU A 130 -16.68 -15.49 -3.14
C LEU A 130 -16.13 -15.28 -4.56
N PRO A 131 -16.96 -14.81 -5.52
CA PRO A 131 -16.50 -14.55 -6.87
C PRO A 131 -15.68 -13.26 -6.90
N VAL A 132 -14.40 -13.35 -6.59
CA VAL A 132 -13.46 -12.22 -6.56
C VAL A 132 -12.24 -12.46 -7.43
N ASP A 133 -11.75 -11.40 -8.06
CA ASP A 133 -10.43 -11.30 -8.67
C ASP A 133 -9.63 -10.28 -7.87
N TYR A 134 -8.69 -10.75 -7.05
CA TYR A 134 -7.99 -9.91 -6.08
C TYR A 134 -6.59 -9.56 -6.59
N HIS A 135 -6.32 -8.27 -6.74
CA HIS A 135 -5.01 -7.77 -7.14
C HIS A 135 -4.35 -7.06 -5.95
N PHE A 136 -3.41 -7.75 -5.31
CA PHE A 136 -2.52 -7.20 -4.29
C PHE A 136 -1.45 -6.35 -4.98
N THR A 137 -1.32 -5.07 -4.62
CA THR A 137 -0.28 -4.22 -5.18
C THR A 137 0.48 -3.43 -4.13
N ASP A 138 1.73 -3.14 -4.45
CA ASP A 138 2.60 -2.32 -3.64
C ASP A 138 3.64 -1.61 -4.51
N LEU A 139 4.30 -0.57 -3.99
CA LEU A 139 5.42 0.07 -4.67
C LEU A 139 6.70 -0.78 -4.58
N SER A 140 6.87 -1.53 -3.49
CA SER A 140 8.08 -2.31 -3.23
C SER A 140 7.94 -3.78 -3.66
N PRO A 141 8.88 -4.31 -4.46
CA PRO A 141 8.95 -5.73 -4.78
C PRO A 141 9.06 -6.62 -3.53
N PHE A 142 9.65 -6.11 -2.44
CA PHE A 142 9.81 -6.82 -1.17
C PHE A 142 8.48 -7.35 -0.64
N PHE A 143 7.50 -6.44 -0.53
CA PHE A 143 6.19 -6.75 0.00
C PHE A 143 5.42 -7.70 -0.91
N LEU A 144 5.60 -7.60 -2.23
CA LEU A 144 5.02 -8.56 -3.17
C LEU A 144 5.57 -9.97 -2.98
N SER A 145 6.89 -10.11 -2.76
CA SER A 145 7.52 -11.41 -2.53
C SER A 145 7.06 -12.04 -1.20
N GLU A 146 6.89 -11.25 -0.14
CA GLU A 146 6.28 -11.72 1.12
C GLU A 146 4.83 -12.16 0.93
N ALA A 147 4.04 -11.34 0.24
CA ALA A 147 2.63 -11.63 0.02
C ALA A 147 2.41 -12.90 -0.83
N ARG A 148 3.26 -13.14 -1.84
CA ARG A 148 3.23 -14.38 -2.64
C ARG A 148 3.44 -15.62 -1.78
N GLU A 149 4.34 -15.55 -0.81
CA GLU A 149 4.58 -16.66 0.12
C GLU A 149 3.39 -16.83 1.08
N ALA A 150 2.91 -15.75 1.69
CA ALA A 150 1.79 -15.76 2.63
C ALA A 150 0.46 -16.24 2.01
N PHE A 151 0.27 -15.97 0.71
CA PHE A 151 -0.96 -16.32 -0.01
C PHE A 151 -0.74 -17.41 -1.08
N ALA A 152 0.34 -18.19 -1.00
CA ALA A 152 0.65 -19.24 -1.98
C ALA A 152 -0.48 -20.28 -2.17
N ALA A 153 -1.26 -20.54 -1.12
CA ALA A 153 -2.41 -21.45 -1.15
C ALA A 153 -3.67 -20.84 -1.83
N ARG A 154 -3.61 -19.59 -2.29
CA ARG A 154 -4.75 -18.83 -2.81
C ARG A 154 -4.43 -18.30 -4.22
N PRO A 155 -4.53 -19.16 -5.26
CA PRO A 155 -4.12 -18.82 -6.62
C PRO A 155 -4.97 -17.71 -7.29
N TRP A 156 -6.10 -17.36 -6.67
CA TRP A 156 -6.97 -16.26 -7.09
C TRP A 156 -6.46 -14.87 -6.66
N VAL A 157 -5.39 -14.81 -5.85
CA VAL A 157 -4.68 -13.58 -5.52
C VAL A 157 -3.57 -13.33 -6.54
N ARG A 158 -3.66 -12.21 -7.25
CA ARG A 158 -2.65 -11.72 -8.19
C ARG A 158 -1.81 -10.63 -7.53
N PHE A 159 -0.57 -10.48 -7.98
CA PHE A 159 0.39 -9.54 -7.43
C PHE A 159 0.91 -8.62 -8.53
N GLY A 160 1.11 -7.34 -8.22
CA GLY A 160 1.74 -6.41 -9.15
C GLY A 160 2.26 -5.15 -8.47
N LEU A 161 3.08 -4.39 -9.18
CA LEU A 161 3.54 -3.09 -8.69
C LEU A 161 2.47 -2.02 -8.93
N PHE A 162 2.33 -1.07 -8.00
CA PHE A 162 1.50 0.12 -8.18
C PHE A 162 2.09 1.33 -7.46
N ASP A 163 2.29 2.40 -8.21
CA ASP A 163 2.73 3.72 -7.75
C ASP A 163 1.56 4.71 -7.86
N LEU A 164 1.16 5.28 -6.71
CA LEU A 164 0.07 6.25 -6.58
C LEU A 164 0.35 7.56 -7.36
N ASP A 165 1.61 7.93 -7.50
CA ASP A 165 2.04 9.21 -8.06
C ASP A 165 2.33 9.13 -9.57
N GLN A 166 2.38 7.93 -10.15
CA GLN A 166 2.47 7.71 -11.60
C GLN A 166 1.09 7.51 -12.27
N ASP A 167 1.06 7.65 -13.60
CA ASP A 167 -0.14 7.33 -14.38
C ASP A 167 -0.39 5.82 -14.33
N TYR A 168 -1.54 5.40 -13.82
CA TYR A 168 -1.91 3.99 -13.70
C TYR A 168 -1.95 3.26 -15.04
N ARG A 169 -2.18 3.98 -16.15
CA ARG A 169 -2.20 3.39 -17.50
C ARG A 169 -0.80 2.95 -17.94
N ALA A 170 0.20 3.76 -17.64
CA ALA A 170 1.61 3.43 -17.88
C ALA A 170 2.06 2.20 -17.07
N GLN A 171 1.35 1.90 -15.98
CA GLN A 171 1.60 0.76 -15.09
C GLN A 171 0.80 -0.50 -15.47
N GLY A 172 0.04 -0.49 -16.57
CA GLY A 172 -0.69 -1.67 -17.03
C GLY A 172 -2.18 -1.72 -16.61
N PHE A 173 -2.68 -0.70 -15.89
CA PHE A 173 -4.07 -0.66 -15.43
C PHE A 173 -4.99 0.05 -16.42
N ARG A 174 -6.26 -0.37 -16.48
CA ARG A 174 -7.27 0.20 -17.38
C ARG A 174 -8.24 1.10 -16.60
N PRO A 175 -8.78 2.18 -17.21
CA PRO A 175 -9.91 2.90 -16.62
C PRO A 175 -11.07 1.94 -16.39
N ASN A 176 -11.83 2.16 -15.31
CA ASN A 176 -12.94 1.28 -14.90
C ASN A 176 -12.50 -0.19 -14.68
N GLY A 177 -11.23 -0.39 -14.32
CA GLY A 177 -10.59 -1.69 -14.16
C GLY A 177 -10.89 -2.38 -12.83
N ALA A 178 -11.26 -1.63 -11.78
CA ALA A 178 -11.58 -2.19 -10.47
C ALA A 178 -13.01 -1.83 -10.05
N ASP A 179 -13.71 -2.79 -9.43
CA ASP A 179 -15.04 -2.58 -8.84
C ASP A 179 -14.92 -2.09 -7.39
N VAL A 180 -13.88 -2.55 -6.68
CA VAL A 180 -13.53 -2.10 -5.33
C VAL A 180 -12.03 -1.83 -5.26
N VAL A 181 -11.65 -0.64 -4.81
CA VAL A 181 -10.28 -0.28 -4.48
C VAL A 181 -10.14 -0.28 -2.96
N VAL A 182 -9.13 -0.96 -2.44
CA VAL A 182 -8.77 -1.00 -1.02
C VAL A 182 -7.43 -0.30 -0.83
N ALA A 183 -7.29 0.54 0.20
CA ALA A 183 -6.01 1.15 0.54
C ALA A 183 -5.90 1.37 2.04
N ALA A 184 -4.88 0.81 2.69
CA ALA A 184 -4.73 0.92 4.14
C ALA A 184 -3.44 1.66 4.49
N ASN A 185 -3.59 2.89 5.01
CA ASN A 185 -2.52 3.73 5.54
C ASN A 185 -1.44 3.99 4.47
N VAL A 186 -1.88 4.43 3.29
CA VAL A 186 -0.97 4.65 2.15
C VAL A 186 -1.39 5.79 1.24
N LEU A 187 -2.66 6.19 1.24
CA LEU A 187 -3.12 7.29 0.39
C LEU A 187 -2.54 8.64 0.85
N HIS A 188 -2.20 8.77 2.13
CA HIS A 188 -1.46 9.92 2.64
C HIS A 188 -0.04 10.05 2.05
N ASN A 189 0.56 8.98 1.49
CA ASN A 189 1.89 9.05 0.89
C ASN A 189 1.89 9.77 -0.47
N ALA A 190 0.72 9.93 -1.10
CA ALA A 190 0.64 10.61 -2.40
C ALA A 190 1.18 12.04 -2.31
N LEU A 191 1.99 12.45 -3.29
CA LEU A 191 2.53 13.82 -3.38
C LEU A 191 1.42 14.86 -3.53
N HIS A 192 0.27 14.48 -4.09
CA HIS A 192 -0.90 15.34 -4.19
C HIS A 192 -2.20 14.54 -4.05
N ALA A 193 -2.88 14.66 -2.92
CA ALA A 193 -4.05 13.85 -2.58
C ALA A 193 -5.21 14.00 -3.58
N GLY A 194 -5.51 15.22 -4.03
CA GLY A 194 -6.55 15.47 -5.03
C GLY A 194 -6.32 14.75 -6.36
N ARG A 195 -5.15 14.94 -6.99
CA ARG A 195 -4.74 14.24 -8.22
C ARG A 195 -4.70 12.71 -8.06
N MET A 196 -4.29 12.21 -6.91
CA MET A 196 -4.34 10.78 -6.61
C MET A 196 -5.79 10.27 -6.61
N LEU A 197 -6.71 10.96 -5.92
CA LEU A 197 -8.13 10.57 -5.91
C LEU A 197 -8.79 10.65 -7.29
N GLU A 198 -8.41 11.62 -8.12
CA GLU A 198 -8.84 11.68 -9.53
C GLU A 198 -8.44 10.39 -10.29
N ARG A 199 -7.20 9.93 -10.13
CA ARG A 199 -6.72 8.69 -10.75
C ARG A 199 -7.42 7.44 -10.21
N VAL A 200 -7.57 7.35 -8.89
CA VAL A 200 -8.30 6.24 -8.25
C VAL A 200 -9.75 6.21 -8.73
N ARG A 201 -10.40 7.37 -8.87
CA ARG A 201 -11.72 7.48 -9.49
C ARG A 201 -11.71 6.98 -10.92
N GLU A 202 -10.79 7.44 -11.78
CA GLU A 202 -10.75 6.98 -13.19
C GLU A 202 -10.56 5.46 -13.31
N LEU A 203 -9.74 4.87 -12.42
CA LEU A 203 -9.51 3.43 -12.34
C LEU A 203 -10.73 2.65 -11.83
N THR A 204 -11.54 3.25 -10.95
CA THR A 204 -12.73 2.63 -10.36
C THR A 204 -13.91 2.62 -11.33
N ALA A 205 -14.61 1.50 -11.46
CA ALA A 205 -15.77 1.35 -12.34
C ALA A 205 -16.94 2.27 -11.93
N PRO A 206 -17.89 2.58 -12.84
CA PRO A 206 -19.12 3.28 -12.50
C PRO A 206 -19.87 2.60 -11.36
N GLY A 207 -20.19 3.33 -10.29
CA GLY A 207 -20.80 2.78 -9.08
C GLY A 207 -19.86 1.95 -8.19
N GLY A 208 -18.57 1.86 -8.54
CA GLY A 208 -17.55 1.17 -7.77
C GLY A 208 -17.13 1.92 -6.52
N TRP A 209 -16.31 1.27 -5.69
CA TRP A 209 -16.07 1.68 -4.31
C TRP A 209 -14.59 1.90 -4.02
N LEU A 210 -14.31 2.88 -3.16
CA LEU A 210 -13.03 3.05 -2.48
C LEU A 210 -13.25 2.79 -0.98
N VAL A 211 -12.56 1.79 -0.46
CA VAL A 211 -12.53 1.43 0.96
C VAL A 211 -11.12 1.68 1.48
N PHE A 212 -10.93 2.64 2.37
CA PHE A 212 -9.59 2.98 2.81
C PHE A 212 -9.48 3.29 4.30
N VAL A 213 -8.31 3.02 4.86
CA VAL A 213 -7.99 3.30 6.26
C VAL A 213 -6.93 4.37 6.31
N GLU A 214 -7.15 5.44 7.06
CA GLU A 214 -6.16 6.51 7.18
C GLU A 214 -6.01 7.04 8.59
N ALA A 215 -4.79 7.45 8.92
CA ALA A 215 -4.56 8.32 10.06
C ALA A 215 -5.10 9.71 9.74
N THR A 216 -5.78 10.31 10.71
CA THR A 216 -6.54 11.57 10.55
C THR A 216 -6.13 12.65 11.55
N ARG A 217 -5.07 12.40 12.30
CA ARG A 217 -4.39 13.36 13.17
C ARG A 217 -3.03 12.82 13.55
N ASP A 218 -2.10 13.72 13.82
CA ASP A 218 -0.84 13.35 14.45
C ASP A 218 -1.11 12.85 15.87
N THR A 219 -0.34 11.86 16.28
CA THR A 219 -0.36 11.38 17.67
C THR A 219 1.06 11.33 18.18
N ALA A 220 1.27 11.69 19.46
CA ALA A 220 2.60 11.64 20.05
C ALA A 220 3.27 10.27 19.86
N ARG A 221 2.50 9.18 19.93
CA ARG A 221 3.02 7.82 19.67
C ARG A 221 3.52 7.63 18.25
N ALA A 222 2.78 8.09 17.23
CA ALA A 222 3.19 7.97 15.84
C ALA A 222 4.42 8.85 15.56
N MET A 223 4.39 10.10 16.04
CA MET A 223 5.49 11.07 15.95
C MET A 223 6.79 10.57 16.59
N THR A 224 6.71 9.80 17.67
CA THR A 224 7.89 9.22 18.33
C THR A 224 8.23 7.81 17.84
N SER A 225 7.62 7.33 16.75
CA SER A 225 7.91 6.01 16.19
C SER A 225 7.71 5.96 14.67
N MET A 226 6.52 5.58 14.19
CA MET A 226 6.23 5.28 12.79
C MET A 226 6.49 6.45 11.83
N GLU A 227 6.39 7.70 12.30
CA GLU A 227 6.61 8.88 11.47
C GLU A 227 8.09 9.19 11.17
N PHE A 228 9.03 8.47 11.81
CA PHE A 228 10.43 8.46 11.40
C PHE A 228 10.68 7.64 10.12
N ASN A 229 9.65 6.99 9.57
CA ASN A 229 9.79 6.24 8.33
C ASN A 229 9.93 7.22 7.15
N ASP A 230 10.89 6.96 6.27
CA ASP A 230 11.14 7.79 5.10
C ASP A 230 9.89 7.90 4.20
N GLY A 231 9.73 9.02 3.50
CA GLY A 231 8.69 9.20 2.47
C GLY A 231 7.52 10.13 2.84
N LEU A 232 7.47 10.65 4.06
CA LEU A 232 6.42 11.59 4.50
C LEU A 232 6.75 13.07 4.20
N THR A 233 7.29 13.36 3.02
CA THR A 233 7.73 14.71 2.62
C THR A 233 7.48 14.99 1.15
N GLY A 234 7.66 16.23 0.69
CA GLY A 234 7.56 16.58 -0.72
C GLY A 234 6.14 16.83 -1.23
N PHE A 235 5.17 17.00 -0.34
CA PHE A 235 3.78 17.27 -0.70
C PHE A 235 3.65 18.54 -1.55
N THR A 236 2.76 18.47 -2.55
CA THR A 236 2.47 19.54 -3.53
C THR A 236 1.01 20.02 -3.44
N ASP A 237 0.35 19.74 -2.32
CA ASP A 237 -1.01 20.16 -2.01
C ASP A 237 -1.06 20.98 -0.71
N ALA A 238 -2.24 21.11 -0.08
CA ALA A 238 -2.41 21.90 1.14
C ALA A 238 -1.43 21.54 2.27
N ARG A 239 -0.89 20.31 2.29
CA ARG A 239 0.08 19.85 3.28
C ARG A 239 1.44 20.51 3.16
N GLU A 240 1.82 21.00 1.97
CA GLU A 240 3.08 21.74 1.75
C GLU A 240 3.27 22.88 2.76
N LYS A 241 2.17 23.57 3.10
CA LYS A 241 2.18 24.69 4.04
C LYS A 241 2.28 24.27 5.51
N THR A 242 1.79 23.08 5.83
CA THR A 242 1.68 22.61 7.23
C THR A 242 2.81 21.67 7.62
N GLY A 243 3.44 21.00 6.65
CA GLY A 243 4.37 19.89 6.89
C GLY A 243 3.73 18.63 7.47
N SER A 244 2.43 18.65 7.79
CA SER A 244 1.69 17.50 8.31
C SER A 244 1.44 16.48 7.19
N PRO A 245 1.91 15.23 7.32
CA PRO A 245 1.67 14.22 6.30
C PRO A 245 0.21 13.77 6.26
N PHE A 246 -0.46 13.77 7.41
CA PHE A 246 -1.82 13.29 7.55
C PHE A 246 -2.84 14.40 7.33
N LEU A 247 -3.91 14.04 6.61
CA LEU A 247 -5.09 14.87 6.41
C LEU A 247 -6.12 14.53 7.47
N THR A 248 -6.78 15.54 8.03
CA THR A 248 -7.85 15.36 9.00
C THR A 248 -9.08 14.68 8.39
N ARG A 249 -9.95 14.12 9.24
CA ARG A 249 -11.22 13.52 8.80
C ARG A 249 -12.05 14.48 7.93
N PRO A 250 -12.28 15.76 8.31
CA PRO A 250 -12.96 16.72 7.43
C PRO A 250 -12.26 16.92 6.09
N GLN A 251 -10.93 17.03 6.07
CA GLN A 251 -10.17 17.20 4.82
C GLN A 251 -10.30 16.00 3.88
N TRP A 252 -10.27 14.77 4.40
CA TRP A 252 -10.54 13.57 3.59
C TRP A 252 -11.96 13.56 3.03
N LEU A 253 -12.97 13.89 3.83
CA LEU A 253 -14.36 13.96 3.39
C LEU A 253 -14.56 15.04 2.29
N ASP A 254 -13.90 16.18 2.43
CA ASP A 254 -13.92 17.25 1.42
C ASP A 254 -13.24 16.81 0.12
N LEU A 255 -12.07 16.18 0.19
CA LEU A 255 -11.37 15.65 -0.97
C LEU A 255 -12.19 14.57 -1.69
N LEU A 256 -12.85 13.67 -0.96
CA LEU A 256 -13.75 12.67 -1.54
C LEU A 256 -14.93 13.34 -2.27
N ARG A 257 -15.55 14.35 -1.65
CA ARG A 257 -16.64 15.11 -2.25
C ARG A 257 -16.19 15.86 -3.51
N GLU A 258 -15.02 16.50 -3.48
CA GLU A 258 -14.42 17.20 -4.63
C GLU A 258 -14.07 16.25 -5.77
N ALA A 259 -13.61 15.04 -5.45
CA ALA A 259 -13.40 13.98 -6.44
C ALA A 259 -14.71 13.45 -7.03
N GLY A 260 -15.88 13.82 -6.49
CA GLY A 260 -17.19 13.36 -6.94
C GLY A 260 -17.59 12.01 -6.34
N ALA A 261 -17.06 11.66 -5.17
CA ALA A 261 -17.44 10.47 -4.42
C ALA A 261 -18.60 10.76 -3.46
N GLU A 262 -19.45 9.77 -3.24
CA GLU A 262 -20.45 9.75 -2.18
C GLU A 262 -19.93 8.93 -1.01
N THR A 263 -19.69 9.55 0.15
CA THR A 263 -19.22 8.82 1.34
C THR A 263 -20.40 8.09 2.00
N ALA A 264 -20.36 6.75 1.97
CA ALA A 264 -21.40 5.93 2.57
C ALA A 264 -21.14 5.62 4.05
N LEU A 265 -19.86 5.51 4.44
CA LEU A 265 -19.48 5.16 5.80
C LEU A 265 -18.13 5.80 6.17
N CYS A 266 -18.03 6.27 7.42
CA CYS A 266 -16.79 6.71 8.04
C CYS A 266 -16.79 6.22 9.49
N LEU A 267 -15.90 5.28 9.79
CA LEU A 267 -15.78 4.62 11.08
C LEU A 267 -14.43 4.93 11.73
N PRO A 268 -14.32 4.90 13.07
CA PRO A 268 -15.43 4.89 14.01
C PRO A 268 -16.28 6.17 13.92
N HIS A 269 -17.54 6.09 14.37
CA HIS A 269 -18.37 7.29 14.53
C HIS A 269 -17.72 8.25 15.55
N GLU A 270 -18.00 9.55 15.44
CA GLU A 270 -17.36 10.60 16.25
C GLU A 270 -17.67 10.48 17.75
N ASP A 271 -18.79 9.84 18.09
CA ASP A 271 -19.23 9.54 19.46
C ASP A 271 -18.61 8.27 20.04
N SER A 272 -17.87 7.50 19.23
CA SER A 272 -17.17 6.31 19.69
C SER A 272 -15.93 6.66 20.50
N ALA A 273 -15.68 5.91 21.58
CA ALA A 273 -14.41 5.97 22.30
C ALA A 273 -13.20 5.67 21.39
N LEU A 274 -13.42 4.98 20.26
CA LEU A 274 -12.36 4.70 19.29
C LEU A 274 -12.02 5.91 18.39
N ALA A 275 -12.86 6.95 18.34
CA ALA A 275 -12.60 8.15 17.55
C ALA A 275 -11.29 8.84 17.97
N ASP A 276 -10.96 8.75 19.25
CA ASP A 276 -9.71 9.27 19.84
C ASP A 276 -8.45 8.46 19.51
N ILE A 277 -8.54 7.42 18.70
CA ILE A 277 -7.32 6.82 18.15
C ILE A 277 -6.75 7.64 17.00
N GLY A 278 -7.57 8.41 16.31
CA GLY A 278 -7.10 9.19 15.16
C GLY A 278 -6.87 8.34 13.90
N GLN A 279 -7.44 7.15 13.81
CA GLN A 279 -7.52 6.37 12.57
C GLN A 279 -8.98 6.18 12.17
N GLN A 280 -9.24 6.20 10.87
CA GLN A 280 -10.60 6.10 10.33
C GLN A 280 -10.63 5.15 9.14
N VAL A 281 -11.72 4.40 9.00
CA VAL A 281 -12.08 3.60 7.83
C VAL A 281 -13.16 4.36 7.06
N PHE A 282 -12.88 4.66 5.81
CA PHE A 282 -13.79 5.35 4.90
C PHE A 282 -14.28 4.37 3.83
N VAL A 283 -15.57 4.45 3.50
CA VAL A 283 -16.18 3.74 2.37
C VAL A 283 -16.89 4.77 1.52
N ALA A 284 -16.40 4.98 0.30
CA ALA A 284 -16.92 5.97 -0.63
C ALA A 284 -17.22 5.35 -1.99
N ARG A 285 -18.31 5.77 -2.61
CA ARG A 285 -18.74 5.31 -3.94
C ARG A 285 -18.36 6.35 -4.98
N PHE A 286 -17.69 5.92 -6.04
CA PHE A 286 -17.39 6.76 -7.19
C PHE A 286 -18.43 6.61 -8.29
N LYS A 287 -18.61 7.68 -9.07
CA LYS A 287 -19.43 7.68 -10.29
C LYS A 287 -20.86 7.16 -10.05
N PRO A 288 -21.57 7.56 -8.98
CA PRO A 288 -22.93 7.07 -8.72
C PRO A 288 -23.94 7.52 -9.77
N ASP A 289 -23.59 8.53 -10.57
CA ASP A 289 -24.37 9.13 -11.66
C ASP A 289 -24.27 8.35 -12.98
N ARG A 290 -23.54 7.23 -13.01
CA ARG A 290 -23.20 6.51 -14.26
C ARG A 290 -23.54 5.03 -14.14
N ALA A 291 -24.09 4.48 -15.22
CA ALA A 291 -24.27 3.04 -15.35
C ALA A 291 -22.94 2.37 -15.74
N ALA A 292 -22.69 1.19 -15.18
CA ALA A 292 -21.59 0.34 -15.64
C ALA A 292 -21.91 -0.18 -17.05
N LEU A 293 -20.87 -0.22 -17.90
CA LEU A 293 -20.96 -0.72 -19.26
C LEU A 293 -19.73 -1.55 -19.56
N THR A 294 -19.94 -2.76 -20.07
CA THR A 294 -18.85 -3.65 -20.47
C THR A 294 -18.53 -3.54 -21.96
N THR A 295 -17.29 -3.86 -22.29
CA THR A 295 -16.85 -3.95 -23.70
C THR A 295 -17.57 -5.09 -24.44
N THR A 296 -18.01 -6.13 -23.72
CA THR A 296 -18.83 -7.21 -24.28
C THR A 296 -20.21 -6.71 -24.68
N GLU A 297 -20.91 -5.98 -23.81
CA GLU A 297 -22.20 -5.37 -24.15
C GLU A 297 -22.09 -4.43 -25.34
N LEU A 298 -21.04 -3.59 -25.36
CA LEU A 298 -20.76 -2.72 -26.51
C LEU A 298 -20.50 -3.52 -27.79
N ARG A 299 -19.70 -4.58 -27.73
CA ARG A 299 -19.39 -5.41 -28.90
C ARG A 299 -20.64 -6.09 -29.44
N THR A 300 -21.48 -6.65 -28.56
CA THR A 300 -22.77 -7.25 -28.95
C THR A 300 -23.67 -6.21 -29.62
N HIS A 301 -23.80 -5.03 -29.01
CA HIS A 301 -24.59 -3.94 -29.56
C HIS A 301 -24.12 -3.48 -30.95
N LEU A 302 -22.80 -3.44 -31.16
CA LEU A 302 -22.18 -3.09 -32.44
C LEU A 302 -22.37 -4.20 -33.49
N ALA A 303 -22.22 -5.47 -33.10
CA ALA A 303 -22.36 -6.61 -34.01
C ALA A 303 -23.79 -6.76 -34.57
N GLU A 304 -24.81 -6.28 -33.85
CA GLU A 304 -26.18 -6.20 -34.35
C GLU A 304 -26.38 -5.13 -35.45
N ARG A 305 -25.48 -4.15 -35.55
CA ARG A 305 -25.64 -2.94 -36.39
C ARG A 305 -24.58 -2.81 -37.47
N LEU A 306 -23.44 -3.49 -37.32
CA LEU A 306 -22.29 -3.39 -38.19
C LEU A 306 -21.94 -4.77 -38.75
N PRO A 307 -21.52 -4.88 -40.03
CA PRO A 307 -20.88 -6.08 -40.55
C PRO A 307 -19.66 -6.48 -39.70
N ALA A 308 -19.39 -7.78 -39.57
CA ALA A 308 -18.31 -8.30 -38.73
C ALA A 308 -16.93 -7.62 -38.95
N PRO A 309 -16.48 -7.31 -40.18
CA PRO A 309 -15.21 -6.62 -40.41
C PRO A 309 -15.17 -5.16 -39.91
N MET A 310 -16.32 -4.56 -39.60
CA MET A 310 -16.44 -3.18 -39.11
C MET A 310 -16.58 -3.10 -37.59
N VAL A 311 -16.74 -4.22 -36.89
CA VAL A 311 -16.75 -4.25 -35.42
C VAL A 311 -15.32 -4.08 -34.93
N PRO A 312 -15.02 -3.05 -34.10
CA PRO A 312 -13.66 -2.83 -33.61
C PRO A 312 -13.13 -4.03 -32.80
N ALA A 313 -11.87 -4.39 -33.04
CA ALA A 313 -11.20 -5.46 -32.30
C ALA A 313 -11.00 -5.07 -30.82
N GLU A 314 -10.63 -3.82 -30.57
CA GLU A 314 -10.47 -3.25 -29.24
C GLU A 314 -11.53 -2.18 -28.97
N LEU A 315 -12.13 -2.26 -27.77
CA LEU A 315 -13.11 -1.31 -27.27
C LEU A 315 -12.65 -0.88 -25.88
N GLN A 316 -12.78 0.41 -25.59
CA GLN A 316 -12.47 0.96 -24.29
C GLN A 316 -13.57 1.91 -23.84
N VAL A 317 -14.09 1.64 -22.66
CA VAL A 317 -15.09 2.48 -22.02
C VAL A 317 -14.37 3.59 -21.26
N VAL A 318 -14.71 4.83 -21.56
CA VAL A 318 -14.22 6.03 -20.87
C VAL A 318 -15.40 6.74 -20.25
N ASP A 319 -15.20 7.40 -19.12
CA ASP A 319 -16.28 8.14 -18.46
C ASP A 319 -16.75 9.31 -19.33
N THR A 320 -15.81 10.02 -19.96
CA THR A 320 -16.12 11.15 -20.82
C THR A 320 -15.20 11.15 -22.03
N VAL A 321 -15.75 11.46 -23.21
CA VAL A 321 -14.92 11.73 -24.39
C VAL A 321 -14.11 13.00 -24.09
N PRO A 322 -12.77 12.92 -24.07
CA PRO A 322 -11.95 14.08 -23.73
C PRO A 322 -12.09 15.14 -24.82
N LEU A 323 -12.27 16.38 -24.37
CA LEU A 323 -12.36 17.56 -25.22
C LEU A 323 -11.16 18.48 -24.96
N THR A 324 -10.72 19.17 -26.00
CA THR A 324 -9.78 20.30 -25.94
C THR A 324 -10.43 21.49 -25.23
N ALA A 325 -9.64 22.48 -24.82
CA ALA A 325 -10.15 23.74 -24.26
C ALA A 325 -11.19 24.45 -25.17
N ASN A 326 -11.12 24.21 -26.48
CA ASN A 326 -12.05 24.74 -27.47
C ASN A 326 -13.27 23.84 -27.72
N GLY A 327 -13.51 22.83 -26.88
CA GLY A 327 -14.66 21.90 -26.96
C GLY A 327 -14.59 20.86 -28.09
N LYS A 328 -13.51 20.82 -28.88
CA LYS A 328 -13.30 19.78 -29.90
C LYS A 328 -12.79 18.50 -29.27
N VAL A 329 -13.11 17.34 -29.86
CA VAL A 329 -12.55 16.04 -29.43
C VAL A 329 -11.03 16.08 -29.41
N ASP A 330 -10.46 15.80 -28.25
CA ASP A 330 -9.01 15.69 -28.07
C ASP A 330 -8.54 14.29 -28.51
N ARG A 331 -8.25 14.18 -29.81
CA ARG A 331 -7.79 12.93 -30.43
C ARG A 331 -6.45 12.46 -29.87
N ALA A 332 -5.58 13.37 -29.43
CA ALA A 332 -4.29 13.01 -28.84
C ALA A 332 -4.48 12.39 -27.46
N ARG A 333 -5.39 12.94 -26.64
CA ARG A 333 -5.78 12.35 -25.37
C ARG A 333 -6.48 11.00 -25.58
N LEU A 334 -7.41 10.88 -26.54
CA LEU A 334 -8.02 9.59 -26.89
C LEU A 334 -6.98 8.53 -27.31
N ALA A 335 -6.00 8.89 -28.15
CA ALA A 335 -4.96 7.96 -28.58
C ALA A 335 -4.10 7.44 -27.41
N ARG A 336 -3.80 8.30 -26.44
CA ARG A 336 -3.12 7.90 -25.20
C ARG A 336 -3.99 7.00 -24.33
N LEU A 337 -5.31 7.25 -24.28
CA LEU A 337 -6.24 6.38 -23.55
C LEU A 337 -6.29 4.97 -24.15
N ALA A 338 -6.26 4.88 -25.49
CA ALA A 338 -6.35 3.65 -26.28
C ALA A 338 -5.05 2.86 -26.43
N SER A 339 -3.92 3.38 -25.95
CA SER A 339 -2.65 2.65 -26.02
C SER A 339 -2.70 1.45 -25.06
N PRO A 340 -2.30 0.24 -25.50
CA PRO A 340 -2.27 -0.92 -24.63
C PRO A 340 -1.45 -0.60 -23.39
N ALA A 341 -2.08 -0.77 -22.22
CA ALA A 341 -1.37 -0.86 -20.97
C ALA A 341 -0.32 -1.95 -21.17
N VAL A 342 0.97 -1.61 -21.11
CA VAL A 342 2.06 -2.54 -21.38
C VAL A 342 1.89 -3.71 -20.43
N ALA A 343 1.53 -4.87 -20.97
CA ALA A 343 1.47 -6.11 -20.21
C ALA A 343 2.88 -6.34 -19.66
N GLY A 344 2.98 -6.32 -18.32
CA GLY A 344 4.14 -6.69 -17.51
C GLY A 344 5.49 -6.49 -18.19
N ALA A 345 6.20 -5.43 -17.83
CA ALA A 345 7.61 -5.29 -18.17
C ALA A 345 8.35 -6.59 -17.80
N ALA A 346 8.61 -7.42 -18.81
CA ALA A 346 9.58 -8.48 -18.75
C ALA A 346 10.95 -7.80 -18.69
N VAL A 347 11.32 -7.36 -17.49
CA VAL A 347 12.67 -6.90 -17.19
C VAL A 347 13.48 -8.15 -16.85
N GLY A 348 14.53 -8.42 -17.64
CA GLY A 348 15.63 -9.27 -17.18
C GLY A 348 16.17 -10.33 -18.13
N GLU A 349 16.40 -10.04 -19.42
CA GLU A 349 17.53 -10.68 -20.13
C GLU A 349 18.72 -9.72 -20.11
N THR A 350 19.35 -9.56 -18.95
CA THR A 350 20.60 -8.80 -18.83
C THR A 350 21.60 -9.58 -17.99
N GLY A 351 22.36 -10.46 -18.65
CA GLY A 351 23.57 -11.06 -18.10
C GLY A 351 23.89 -12.46 -18.63
N ALA A 352 25.17 -12.83 -18.58
CA ALA A 352 25.60 -14.21 -18.79
C ALA A 352 24.92 -15.14 -17.76
N ALA A 353 24.66 -16.39 -18.16
CA ALA A 353 24.09 -17.39 -17.27
C ALA A 353 25.00 -17.66 -16.06
N PRO A 354 24.44 -18.03 -14.89
CA PRO A 354 25.22 -18.45 -13.73
C PRO A 354 26.26 -19.53 -14.08
N ALA A 355 27.52 -19.33 -13.70
CA ALA A 355 28.66 -20.15 -14.11
C ALA A 355 28.77 -21.47 -13.33
N ASP A 356 28.32 -21.50 -12.07
CA ASP A 356 28.41 -22.67 -11.19
C ASP A 356 27.14 -22.86 -10.33
N ASP A 357 27.12 -23.91 -9.50
CA ASP A 357 25.98 -24.22 -8.63
C ASP A 357 25.72 -23.14 -7.56
N LEU A 358 26.77 -22.45 -7.12
CA LEU A 358 26.64 -21.39 -6.13
C LEU A 358 26.02 -20.13 -6.76
N GLU A 359 26.49 -19.72 -7.94
CA GLU A 359 25.87 -18.63 -8.70
C GLU A 359 24.43 -18.97 -9.08
N ARG A 360 24.10 -20.24 -9.39
CA ARG A 360 22.70 -20.68 -9.63
C ARG A 360 21.84 -20.53 -8.38
N ALA A 361 22.34 -20.97 -7.23
CA ALA A 361 21.63 -20.83 -5.97
C ALA A 361 21.42 -19.36 -5.59
N LEU A 362 22.44 -18.51 -5.77
CA LEU A 362 22.37 -17.06 -5.55
C LEU A 362 21.39 -16.38 -6.50
N ALA A 363 21.45 -16.67 -7.80
CA ALA A 363 20.52 -16.14 -8.79
C ALA A 363 19.07 -16.55 -8.48
N GLY A 364 18.85 -17.78 -8.01
CA GLY A 364 17.56 -18.25 -7.51
C GLY A 364 17.07 -17.45 -6.32
N LEU A 365 17.93 -17.20 -5.32
CA LEU A 365 17.59 -16.36 -4.16
C LEU A 365 17.29 -14.91 -4.56
N TRP A 366 18.09 -14.31 -5.46
CA TRP A 366 17.83 -12.96 -5.99
C TRP A 366 16.51 -12.89 -6.74
N SER A 367 16.25 -13.84 -7.65
CA SER A 367 15.00 -13.92 -8.41
C SER A 367 13.79 -13.99 -7.48
N GLN A 368 13.87 -14.79 -6.41
CA GLN A 368 12.81 -14.89 -5.41
C GLN A 368 12.64 -13.59 -4.61
N VAL A 369 13.74 -12.95 -4.18
CA VAL A 369 13.71 -11.73 -3.37
C VAL A 369 13.16 -10.55 -4.20
N LEU A 370 13.69 -10.34 -5.41
CA LEU A 370 13.31 -9.26 -6.33
C LEU A 370 11.99 -9.51 -7.05
N GLY A 371 11.49 -10.77 -7.07
CA GLY A 371 10.26 -11.13 -7.77
C GLY A 371 10.38 -11.06 -9.30
N VAL A 372 11.58 -11.25 -9.84
CA VAL A 372 11.86 -11.26 -11.29
C VAL A 372 12.03 -12.69 -11.82
N PRO A 373 11.69 -12.99 -13.09
CA PRO A 373 11.73 -14.37 -13.60
C PRO A 373 13.11 -15.02 -13.59
N ALA A 374 14.17 -14.24 -13.82
CA ALA A 374 15.54 -14.70 -13.83
C ALA A 374 16.50 -13.54 -13.51
N VAL A 375 17.68 -13.88 -12.98
CA VAL A 375 18.75 -12.95 -12.66
C VAL A 375 20.04 -13.43 -13.33
N GLY A 376 20.64 -12.56 -14.15
CA GLY A 376 21.91 -12.83 -14.79
C GLY A 376 23.10 -12.61 -13.85
N ARG A 377 24.24 -13.25 -14.13
CA ARG A 377 25.47 -13.17 -13.31
C ARG A 377 25.97 -11.75 -13.05
N HIS A 378 25.76 -10.84 -14.00
CA HIS A 378 26.22 -9.46 -13.97
C HIS A 378 25.06 -8.47 -13.74
N ALA A 379 23.91 -8.98 -13.26
CA ALA A 379 22.80 -8.13 -12.91
C ALA A 379 23.14 -7.29 -11.67
N ASP A 380 22.77 -6.01 -11.72
CA ASP A 380 22.88 -5.11 -10.58
C ASP A 380 21.60 -5.21 -9.74
N PHE A 381 21.76 -5.44 -8.43
CA PHE A 381 20.64 -5.68 -7.51
C PHE A 381 19.67 -4.49 -7.46
N PHE A 382 20.21 -3.28 -7.40
CA PHE A 382 19.44 -2.04 -7.28
C PHE A 382 18.80 -1.65 -8.61
N ALA A 383 19.47 -1.91 -9.73
CA ALA A 383 18.91 -1.71 -11.07
C ALA A 383 17.71 -2.63 -11.35
N LEU A 384 17.67 -3.79 -10.72
CA LEU A 384 16.52 -4.71 -10.75
C LEU A 384 15.41 -4.33 -9.74
N GLY A 385 15.50 -3.17 -9.09
CA GLY A 385 14.51 -2.70 -8.12
C GLY A 385 14.78 -3.15 -6.68
N GLY A 386 16.00 -3.60 -6.38
CA GLY A 386 16.47 -3.88 -5.03
C GLY A 386 16.55 -2.63 -4.15
N ASP A 387 16.28 -2.78 -2.86
CA ASP A 387 16.48 -1.76 -1.83
C ASP A 387 17.17 -2.36 -0.60
N SER A 388 17.46 -1.54 0.41
CA SER A 388 18.14 -1.98 1.64
C SER A 388 17.41 -3.10 2.41
N LEU A 389 16.08 -3.14 2.32
CA LEU A 389 15.26 -4.17 2.97
C LEU A 389 15.32 -5.49 2.19
N LEU A 390 15.30 -5.42 0.86
CA LEU A 390 15.57 -6.56 -0.02
C LEU A 390 16.99 -7.12 0.18
N VAL A 391 17.98 -6.26 0.39
CA VAL A 391 19.36 -6.67 0.72
C VAL A 391 19.41 -7.39 2.07
N ALA A 392 18.80 -6.83 3.12
CA ALA A 392 18.75 -7.47 4.43
C ALA A 392 18.10 -8.86 4.36
N ARG A 393 16.97 -8.99 3.64
CA ARG A 393 16.29 -10.27 3.45
C ARG A 393 17.13 -11.26 2.65
N LEU A 394 17.80 -10.80 1.59
CA LEU A 394 18.70 -11.64 0.81
C LEU A 394 19.81 -12.21 1.70
N VAL A 395 20.44 -11.39 2.56
CA VAL A 395 21.46 -11.85 3.50
C VAL A 395 20.88 -12.89 4.47
N GLY A 396 19.69 -12.65 5.04
CA GLY A 396 19.00 -13.62 5.89
C GLY A 396 18.78 -14.95 5.18
N ARG A 397 18.23 -14.94 3.96
CA ARG A 397 17.99 -16.15 3.17
C ARG A 397 19.28 -16.86 2.75
N MET A 398 20.34 -16.11 2.43
CA MET A 398 21.66 -16.67 2.12
C MET A 398 22.18 -17.46 3.32
N ARG A 399 22.09 -16.91 4.54
CA ARG A 399 22.53 -17.60 5.77
C ARG A 399 21.74 -18.88 6.05
N GLU A 400 20.45 -18.87 5.75
CA GLU A 400 19.57 -20.04 5.94
C GLU A 400 19.77 -21.14 4.89
N HIS A 401 19.96 -20.76 3.62
CA HIS A 401 19.87 -21.69 2.48
C HIS A 401 21.22 -22.02 1.84
N LEU A 402 22.28 -21.23 2.09
CA LEU A 402 23.62 -21.47 1.53
C LEU A 402 24.57 -22.00 2.62
N PRO A 403 25.05 -23.25 2.49
CA PRO A 403 26.06 -23.80 3.40
C PRO A 403 27.32 -22.93 3.51
N GLN A 404 27.68 -22.24 2.43
CA GLN A 404 28.84 -21.34 2.36
C GLN A 404 28.65 -20.07 3.19
N ALA A 405 27.40 -19.63 3.43
CA ALA A 405 27.08 -18.42 4.19
C ALA A 405 26.78 -18.70 5.67
N ALA A 406 26.58 -19.96 6.06
CA ALA A 406 26.21 -20.35 7.43
C ALA A 406 27.26 -19.94 8.50
N GLY A 407 28.53 -19.83 8.12
CA GLY A 407 29.63 -19.40 8.99
C GLY A 407 29.97 -17.90 8.94
N MET A 408 29.30 -17.11 8.10
CA MET A 408 29.59 -15.69 7.92
C MET A 408 28.74 -14.81 8.83
N GLY A 409 29.35 -13.74 9.36
CA GLY A 409 28.63 -12.71 10.12
C GLY A 409 27.65 -11.95 9.23
N TRP A 410 26.54 -11.49 9.81
CA TRP A 410 25.53 -10.68 9.11
C TRP A 410 26.16 -9.47 8.42
N ASP A 411 26.99 -8.71 9.15
CA ASP A 411 27.62 -7.48 8.64
C ASP A 411 28.63 -7.74 7.52
N ASP A 412 29.22 -8.94 7.47
CA ASP A 412 30.16 -9.34 6.42
C ASP A 412 29.40 -9.65 5.13
N LEU A 413 28.32 -10.41 5.23
CA LEU A 413 27.45 -10.71 4.08
C LEU A 413 26.74 -9.46 3.56
N LEU A 414 26.26 -8.60 4.46
CA LEU A 414 25.65 -7.32 4.10
C LEU A 414 26.63 -6.46 3.30
N ARG A 415 27.89 -6.35 3.75
CA ARG A 415 28.95 -5.67 3.01
C ARG A 415 29.26 -6.33 1.66
N CYS A 416 29.19 -7.65 1.54
CA CYS A 416 29.39 -8.33 0.25
C CYS A 416 28.29 -8.00 -0.76
N VAL A 417 27.04 -7.88 -0.32
CA VAL A 417 25.89 -7.56 -1.20
C VAL A 417 25.85 -6.08 -1.57
N LEU A 418 26.19 -5.17 -0.66
CA LEU A 418 26.14 -3.72 -0.91
C LEU A 418 27.30 -3.20 -1.79
N ASN A 419 28.40 -3.92 -1.90
CA ASN A 419 29.59 -3.51 -2.65
C ASN A 419 29.67 -4.12 -4.06
N ARG A 420 28.58 -4.68 -4.58
CA ARG A 420 28.45 -5.26 -5.93
C ARG A 420 27.09 -4.94 -6.51
#